data_AF-A0A528B8F3-F1
#
_entry.id   AF-A0A528B8F3-F1
#
_cell.length_a   1.000
_cell.length_b   1.000
_cell.length_c   1.000
_cell.angle_alpha   90.00
_cell.angle_beta   90.00
_cell.angle_gamma   90.00
#
_symmetry.space_group_name_H-M   'P 1'
#
loop_
_entity.id
_entity.type
_entity.pdbx_description
1 polymer ?
#
loop_
_entity_poly.entity_id
_entity_poly.type
_entity_poly.pdbx_seq_one_letter_code
_entity_poly.pdbx_strand_id
1 'polypeptide(L)'
;VMLGYSDSNKDGGFLASNWELSKAQRRIAALGLKRKVKISFFHGRGGSVSRGGAPTGRAIAAQPAGTVGGAMRVTEQGEVVSSKFANRGTGLYQLEILAASVFAHSVKSQNDAELKDIPEFSEALEALTGMSQASYLGLINERGFIDYFHQASPVEELSHLKLGSRPPRRFGARD
;
A
#
# COMPACT_ATOMS: atom_id res chain seq x y z
N VAL A 1 -1.64 -6.93 12.16
CA VAL A 1 -2.64 -5.96 11.64
C VAL A 1 -2.53 -5.91 10.13
N MET A 2 -3.61 -6.09 9.38
CA MET A 2 -3.56 -6.00 7.91
C MET A 2 -3.74 -4.57 7.44
N LEU A 3 -2.94 -4.13 6.47
CA LEU A 3 -2.99 -2.81 5.85
C LEU A 3 -3.61 -2.94 4.45
N GLY A 4 -4.74 -2.28 4.22
CA GLY A 4 -5.47 -2.32 2.95
C GLY A 4 -5.17 -1.11 2.08
N TYR A 5 -4.07 -1.14 1.33
CA TYR A 5 -3.65 0.03 0.54
C TYR A 5 -4.59 0.32 -0.63
N SER A 6 -4.96 -0.67 -1.45
CA SER A 6 -5.89 -0.45 -2.57
C SER A 6 -7.27 0.02 -2.11
N ASP A 7 -7.77 -0.51 -1.01
CA ASP A 7 -9.06 -0.08 -0.44
C ASP A 7 -8.94 1.36 0.06
N SER A 8 -7.90 1.69 0.83
CA SER A 8 -7.66 3.07 1.28
C SER A 8 -7.55 4.04 0.10
N ASN A 9 -6.80 3.67 -0.95
CA ASN A 9 -6.62 4.47 -2.15
C ASN A 9 -7.94 4.78 -2.87
N LYS A 10 -8.91 3.84 -2.84
CA LYS A 10 -10.24 4.04 -3.44
C LYS A 10 -11.05 5.08 -2.65
N ASP A 11 -10.79 5.23 -1.36
CA ASP A 11 -11.55 6.15 -0.51
C ASP A 11 -10.91 7.54 -0.43
N GLY A 12 -9.57 7.60 -0.31
CA GLY A 12 -8.84 8.85 -0.04
C GLY A 12 -7.92 9.34 -1.15
N GLY A 13 -7.76 8.59 -2.24
CA GLY A 13 -6.74 8.86 -3.24
C GLY A 13 -5.34 8.42 -2.78
N PHE A 14 -4.41 8.30 -3.73
CA PHE A 14 -3.13 7.61 -3.51
C PHE A 14 -2.24 8.24 -2.43
N LEU A 15 -2.01 9.56 -2.47
CA LEU A 15 -1.06 10.21 -1.57
C LEU A 15 -1.58 10.23 -0.13
N ALA A 16 -2.83 10.66 0.06
CA ALA A 16 -3.46 10.72 1.38
C ALA A 16 -3.51 9.33 2.03
N SER A 17 -3.89 8.31 1.28
CA SER A 17 -3.98 6.93 1.79
C SER A 17 -2.63 6.39 2.26
N ASN A 18 -1.56 6.60 1.50
CA ASN A 18 -0.22 6.16 1.92
C ASN A 18 0.26 6.90 3.17
N TRP A 19 -0.03 8.20 3.27
CA TRP A 19 0.30 8.98 4.46
C TRP A 19 -0.48 8.54 5.70
N GLU A 20 -1.79 8.34 5.59
CA GLU A 20 -2.62 7.84 6.69
C GLU A 20 -2.19 6.43 7.13
N LEU A 21 -1.86 5.54 6.20
CA LEU A 21 -1.32 4.21 6.53
C LEU A 21 0.04 4.30 7.23
N SER A 22 0.91 5.24 6.84
CA SER A 22 2.18 5.52 7.54
C SER A 22 1.92 5.97 8.98
N LYS A 23 1.04 6.96 9.19
CA LYS A 23 0.66 7.45 10.52
C LYS A 23 0.03 6.36 11.39
N ALA A 24 -0.87 5.57 10.82
CA ALA A 24 -1.52 4.45 11.51
C ALA A 24 -0.50 3.40 11.97
N GLN A 25 0.44 3.02 11.11
CA GLN A 25 1.50 2.09 11.46
C GLN A 25 2.38 2.62 12.61
N ARG A 26 2.81 3.89 12.56
CA ARG A 26 3.59 4.53 13.64
C ARG A 26 2.84 4.48 14.97
N ARG A 27 1.56 4.88 14.98
CA ARG A 27 0.71 4.90 16.18
C ARG A 27 0.51 3.50 16.76
N ILE A 28 0.24 2.51 15.91
CA ILE A 28 0.04 1.11 16.33
C ILE A 28 1.35 0.51 16.85
N ALA A 29 2.49 0.77 16.19
CA ALA A 29 3.79 0.30 16.65
C ALA A 29 4.16 0.87 18.02
N ALA A 30 3.97 2.19 18.22
CA ALA A 30 4.19 2.84 19.51
C ALA A 30 3.27 2.27 20.61
N LEU A 31 2.00 1.99 20.29
CA LEU A 31 1.09 1.34 21.21
C LEU A 31 1.54 -0.08 21.58
N GLY A 32 1.99 -0.86 20.59
CA GLY A 32 2.54 -2.20 20.80
C GLY A 32 3.72 -2.18 21.76
N LEU A 33 4.66 -1.25 21.58
CA LEU A 33 5.78 -1.05 22.48
C LEU A 33 5.32 -0.74 23.92
N LYS A 34 4.42 0.24 24.08
CA LYS A 34 3.87 0.64 25.39
C LYS A 34 3.17 -0.51 26.11
N ARG A 35 2.53 -1.40 25.35
CA ARG A 35 1.76 -2.55 25.87
C ARG A 35 2.56 -3.85 25.90
N LYS A 36 3.84 -3.85 25.49
CA LYS A 36 4.68 -5.05 25.35
C LYS A 36 4.05 -6.13 24.46
N VAL A 37 3.34 -5.70 23.41
CA VAL A 37 2.74 -6.58 22.40
C VAL A 37 3.53 -6.45 21.11
N LYS A 38 4.04 -7.58 20.60
CA LYS A 38 4.72 -7.61 19.31
C LYS A 38 3.69 -7.42 18.19
N ILE A 39 3.82 -6.33 17.44
CA ILE A 39 2.99 -6.06 16.27
C ILE A 39 3.71 -6.56 15.02
N SER A 40 2.98 -7.21 14.14
CA SER A 40 3.41 -7.49 12.77
C SER A 40 2.35 -6.96 11.82
N PHE A 41 2.79 -6.20 10.82
CA PHE A 41 1.93 -5.70 9.76
C PHE A 41 1.88 -6.70 8.62
N PHE A 42 0.67 -6.93 8.12
CA PHE A 42 0.43 -7.68 6.90
C PHE A 42 0.03 -6.69 5.82
N HIS A 43 0.95 -6.45 4.89
CA HIS A 43 0.76 -5.50 3.82
C HIS A 43 -0.11 -6.15 2.73
N GLY A 44 -1.40 -5.79 2.73
CA GLY A 44 -2.26 -5.96 1.55
C GLY A 44 -1.68 -5.12 0.42
N ARG A 45 -1.88 -5.52 -0.84
CA ARG A 45 -1.18 -4.84 -1.92
C ARG A 45 -1.62 -3.38 -2.06
N GLY A 46 -0.64 -2.49 -2.14
CA GLY A 46 -0.77 -1.12 -2.63
C GLY A 46 0.05 -0.94 -3.89
N GLY A 47 -0.57 -1.24 -5.03
CA GLY A 47 -0.03 -0.98 -6.36
C GLY A 47 1.01 -1.98 -6.87
N SER A 48 0.82 -2.46 -8.10
CA SER A 48 1.92 -2.89 -8.98
C SER A 48 2.86 -1.70 -9.24
N VAL A 49 4.04 -1.92 -9.82
CA VAL A 49 4.88 -0.82 -10.34
C VAL A 49 4.07 0.14 -11.22
N SER A 50 3.13 -0.39 -12.02
CA SER A 50 2.19 0.37 -12.85
C SER A 50 1.09 1.14 -12.10
N ARG A 51 0.93 0.94 -10.79
CA ARG A 51 -0.06 1.58 -9.93
C ARG A 51 0.59 2.33 -8.75
N GLY A 52 1.85 2.76 -8.94
CA GLY A 52 2.60 3.53 -7.93
C GLY A 52 3.34 2.68 -6.90
N GLY A 53 3.45 1.36 -7.08
CA GLY A 53 4.23 0.47 -6.21
C GLY A 53 5.74 0.64 -6.43
N ALA A 54 6.52 0.74 -5.35
CA ALA A 54 7.98 0.77 -5.43
C ALA A 54 8.56 -0.66 -5.49
N PRO A 55 9.77 -0.86 -6.07
CA PRO A 55 10.50 -2.12 -5.94
C PRO A 55 10.62 -2.56 -4.48
N THR A 56 10.52 -3.86 -4.21
CA THR A 56 10.43 -4.44 -2.85
C THR A 56 11.41 -3.82 -1.86
N GLY A 57 12.68 -3.70 -2.22
CA GLY A 57 13.68 -3.15 -1.30
C GLY A 57 13.47 -1.68 -0.94
N ARG A 58 13.08 -0.84 -1.90
CA ARG A 58 12.74 0.58 -1.63
C ARG A 58 11.45 0.69 -0.83
N ALA A 59 10.45 -0.13 -1.14
CA ALA A 59 9.18 -0.14 -0.41
C ALA A 59 9.36 -0.51 1.06
N ILE A 60 10.26 -1.47 1.36
CA ILE A 60 10.60 -1.86 2.73
C ILE A 60 11.44 -0.78 3.42
N ALA A 61 12.43 -0.21 2.73
CA ALA A 61 13.25 0.87 3.27
C ALA A 61 12.42 2.11 3.66
N ALA A 62 11.34 2.39 2.92
CA ALA A 62 10.42 3.49 3.19
C ALA A 62 9.40 3.21 4.31
N GLN A 63 9.37 1.99 4.89
CA GLN A 63 8.46 1.72 6.00
C GLN A 63 8.83 2.56 7.23
N PRO A 64 7.85 3.01 8.04
CA PRO A 64 8.15 3.78 9.23
C PRO A 64 9.05 3.01 10.22
N ALA A 65 9.82 3.76 11.00
CA ALA A 65 10.72 3.18 11.99
C ALA A 65 9.97 2.23 12.95
N GLY A 66 10.54 1.04 13.19
CA GLY A 66 9.98 0.07 14.13
C GLY A 66 8.73 -0.70 13.66
N THR A 67 8.30 -0.58 12.40
CA THR A 67 7.12 -1.31 11.90
C THR A 67 7.44 -2.69 11.31
N VAL A 68 8.68 -2.93 10.86
CA VAL A 68 9.09 -4.22 10.28
C VAL A 68 9.54 -5.20 11.37
N GLY A 69 10.44 -4.79 12.29
CA GLY A 69 10.78 -5.55 13.49
C GLY A 69 11.18 -7.03 13.26
N GLY A 70 11.89 -7.30 12.16
CA GLY A 70 12.32 -8.63 11.74
C GLY A 70 11.24 -9.53 11.12
N ALA A 71 10.01 -9.05 10.95
CA ALA A 71 8.91 -9.84 10.43
C ALA A 71 8.09 -9.05 9.39
N MET A 72 8.17 -9.48 8.13
CA MET A 72 7.44 -8.87 7.02
C MET A 72 6.47 -9.87 6.40
N ARG A 73 5.21 -9.46 6.24
CA ARG A 73 4.17 -10.23 5.54
C ARG A 73 3.61 -9.33 4.44
N VAL A 74 3.68 -9.79 3.19
CA VAL A 74 3.23 -9.03 2.02
C VAL A 74 2.36 -9.93 1.15
N THR A 75 1.30 -9.36 0.56
CA THR A 75 0.52 -10.02 -0.48
C THR A 75 1.22 -9.89 -1.83
N GLU A 76 1.62 -11.01 -2.43
CA GLU A 76 2.00 -11.06 -3.84
C GLU A 76 0.73 -11.19 -4.70
N GLN A 77 0.58 -10.33 -5.70
CA GLN A 77 -0.60 -10.32 -6.56
C GLN A 77 -0.44 -11.32 -7.70
N GLY A 78 -1.52 -12.02 -8.06
CA GLY A 78 -1.47 -13.13 -9.01
C GLY A 78 -0.79 -12.78 -10.34
N GLU A 79 -1.05 -11.58 -10.85
CA GLU A 79 -0.50 -11.12 -12.13
C GLU A 79 1.00 -10.79 -12.10
N VAL A 80 1.63 -10.71 -10.91
CA VAL A 80 3.10 -10.58 -10.77
C VAL A 80 3.79 -11.85 -10.31
N VAL A 81 3.05 -12.90 -9.92
CA VAL A 81 3.66 -14.15 -9.43
C VAL A 81 4.57 -14.76 -10.49
N SER A 82 4.11 -14.82 -11.74
CA SER A 82 4.92 -15.39 -12.83
C SER A 82 6.21 -14.60 -13.06
N SER A 83 6.15 -13.27 -13.12
CA SER A 83 7.36 -12.46 -13.34
C SER A 83 8.37 -12.52 -12.20
N LYS A 84 7.92 -12.78 -10.97
CA LYS A 84 8.76 -12.86 -9.78
C LYS A 84 9.27 -14.27 -9.47
N PHE A 85 8.48 -15.31 -9.75
CA PHE A 85 8.69 -16.65 -9.21
C PHE A 85 8.57 -17.78 -10.24
N ALA A 86 8.39 -17.50 -11.54
CA ALA A 86 8.24 -18.56 -12.56
C ALA A 86 9.49 -19.43 -12.76
N ASN A 87 10.68 -18.95 -12.39
CA ASN A 87 11.90 -19.72 -12.48
C ASN A 87 12.73 -19.58 -11.20
N ARG A 88 13.59 -20.57 -10.95
CA ARG A 88 14.40 -20.65 -9.71
C ARG A 88 15.26 -19.42 -9.48
N GLY A 89 15.88 -18.86 -10.52
CA GLY A 89 16.77 -17.70 -10.41
C GLY A 89 16.04 -16.45 -9.95
N THR A 90 14.93 -16.11 -10.62
CA THR A 90 14.07 -14.97 -10.22
C THR A 90 13.47 -15.17 -8.84
N GLY A 91 12.97 -16.37 -8.54
CA GLY A 91 12.40 -16.67 -7.23
C GLY A 91 13.42 -16.51 -6.09
N LEU A 92 14.65 -17.01 -6.27
CA LEU A 92 15.72 -16.84 -5.29
C LEU A 92 16.05 -15.36 -5.08
N TYR A 93 16.24 -14.60 -6.17
CA TYR A 93 16.51 -13.16 -6.10
C TYR A 93 15.42 -12.38 -5.34
N GLN A 94 14.15 -12.70 -5.56
CA GLN A 94 13.05 -12.03 -4.84
C GLN A 94 13.06 -12.33 -3.34
N LEU A 95 13.35 -13.57 -2.95
CA LEU A 95 13.48 -13.96 -1.54
C LEU A 95 14.71 -13.30 -0.90
N GLU A 96 15.83 -13.24 -1.61
CA GLU A 96 17.06 -12.57 -1.17
C GLU A 96 16.82 -11.08 -0.92
N ILE A 97 16.22 -10.37 -1.88
CA ILE A 97 15.90 -8.95 -1.72
C ILE A 97 14.92 -8.72 -0.59
N LEU A 98 13.90 -9.56 -0.45
CA LEU A 98 12.95 -9.46 0.67
C LEU A 98 13.68 -9.62 2.02
N ALA A 99 14.45 -10.69 2.19
CA ALA A 99 15.17 -10.97 3.43
C ALA A 99 16.21 -9.88 3.75
N ALA A 100 17.02 -9.49 2.77
CA ALA A 100 18.03 -8.45 2.91
C ALA A 100 17.40 -7.11 3.30
N SER A 101 16.27 -6.74 2.69
CA SER A 101 15.60 -5.47 2.98
C SER A 101 14.94 -5.46 4.36
N VAL A 102 14.34 -6.58 4.77
CA VAL A 102 13.80 -6.74 6.13
C VAL A 102 14.91 -6.65 7.17
N PHE A 103 16.03 -7.34 6.93
CA PHE A 103 17.18 -7.28 7.82
C PHE A 103 17.74 -5.87 7.90
N ALA A 104 18.03 -5.25 6.76
CA ALA A 104 18.56 -3.89 6.68
C ALA A 104 17.66 -2.86 7.36
N HIS A 105 16.33 -2.96 7.22
CA HIS A 105 15.41 -2.07 7.93
C HIS A 105 15.37 -2.35 9.43
N SER A 106 15.43 -3.62 9.83
CA SER A 106 15.29 -4.03 11.24
C SER A 106 16.52 -3.71 12.09
N VAL A 107 17.71 -3.61 11.50
CA VAL A 107 18.95 -3.25 12.21
C VAL A 107 19.17 -1.74 12.31
N LYS A 108 18.43 -0.93 11.54
CA LYS A 108 18.52 0.53 11.63
C LYS A 108 18.00 1.01 12.99
N SER A 109 18.69 1.98 13.55
CA SER A 109 18.25 2.65 14.77
C SER A 109 17.06 3.55 14.44
N GLN A 110 16.09 3.65 15.35
CA GLN A 110 15.03 4.65 15.22
C GLN A 110 15.57 6.10 15.22
N ASN A 111 16.81 6.29 15.69
CA ASN A 111 17.51 7.56 15.69
C ASN A 111 18.34 7.80 14.43
N ASP A 112 18.39 6.84 13.49
CA ASP A 112 19.08 7.06 12.21
C ASP A 112 18.39 8.20 11.44
N ALA A 113 19.19 9.08 10.84
CA ALA A 113 18.70 10.28 10.17
C ALA A 113 17.61 9.98 9.12
N GLU A 114 17.71 8.85 8.42
CA GLU A 114 16.74 8.40 7.41
C GLU A 114 15.37 7.98 7.98
N LEU A 115 15.32 7.63 9.26
CA LEU A 115 14.11 7.15 9.94
C LEU A 115 13.51 8.19 10.89
N LYS A 116 14.23 9.30 11.11
CA LYS A 116 13.81 10.39 11.99
C LYS A 116 12.58 11.10 11.42
N ASP A 117 11.61 11.36 12.28
CA ASP A 117 10.49 12.23 11.94
C ASP A 117 10.97 13.68 11.90
N ILE A 118 10.79 14.33 10.76
CA ILE A 118 11.19 15.72 10.52
C ILE A 118 9.87 16.51 10.45
N PRO A 119 9.57 17.35 11.46
CA PRO A 119 8.30 18.07 11.55
C PRO A 119 7.93 18.81 10.27
N GLU A 120 8.90 19.46 9.63
CA GLU A 120 8.72 20.21 8.39
C GLU A 120 8.24 19.32 7.24
N PHE A 121 8.73 18.07 7.17
CA PHE A 121 8.28 17.11 6.15
C PHE A 121 6.91 16.55 6.47
N SER A 122 6.62 16.31 7.75
CA SER A 122 5.30 15.86 8.20
C SER A 122 4.23 16.92 7.94
N GLU A 123 4.51 18.20 8.23
CA GLU A 123 3.62 19.33 7.93
C GLU A 123 3.40 19.49 6.42
N ALA A 124 4.47 19.43 5.62
CA ALA A 124 4.36 19.48 4.16
C ALA A 124 3.52 18.31 3.62
N LEU A 125 3.72 17.09 4.15
CA LEU A 125 2.92 15.93 3.77
C LEU A 125 1.45 16.10 4.17
N GLU A 126 1.12 16.64 5.33
CA GLU A 126 -0.27 16.92 5.70
C GLU A 126 -0.95 17.93 4.75
N ALA A 127 -0.24 18.99 4.35
CA ALA A 127 -0.77 19.94 3.38
C ALA A 127 -1.01 19.29 2.01
N LEU A 128 -0.03 18.53 1.51
CA LEU A 128 -0.11 17.86 0.22
C LEU A 128 -1.19 16.78 0.18
N THR A 129 -1.36 16.01 1.26
CA THR A 129 -2.37 14.96 1.34
C THR A 129 -3.77 15.55 1.38
N GLY A 130 -3.98 16.66 2.09
CA GLY A 130 -5.24 17.41 2.08
C GLY A 130 -5.61 17.89 0.67
N MET A 131 -4.67 18.51 -0.05
CA MET A 131 -4.88 18.93 -1.44
C MET A 131 -5.15 17.77 -2.38
N SER A 132 -4.38 16.67 -2.24
CA SER A 132 -4.54 15.46 -3.06
C SER A 132 -5.89 14.79 -2.83
N GLN A 133 -6.34 14.69 -1.58
CA GLN A 133 -7.62 14.08 -1.24
C GLN A 133 -8.77 14.93 -1.78
N ALA A 134 -8.72 16.25 -1.60
CA ALA A 134 -9.73 17.16 -2.14
C ALA A 134 -9.83 17.06 -3.67
N SER A 135 -8.70 16.98 -4.36
CA SER A 135 -8.66 16.83 -5.83
C SER A 135 -9.24 15.48 -6.28
N TYR A 136 -8.87 14.39 -5.58
CA TYR A 136 -9.41 13.06 -5.86
C TYR A 136 -10.93 12.99 -5.64
N LEU A 137 -11.41 13.48 -4.49
CA LEU A 137 -12.82 13.52 -4.15
C LEU A 137 -13.61 14.44 -5.10
N GLY A 138 -13.03 15.56 -5.53
CA GLY A 138 -13.63 16.43 -6.53
C GLY A 138 -13.88 15.70 -7.85
N LEU A 139 -12.90 14.93 -8.34
CA LEU A 139 -13.05 14.15 -9.56
C LEU A 139 -14.11 13.05 -9.43
N ILE A 140 -14.05 12.21 -8.38
CA ILE A 140 -14.97 11.06 -8.28
C ILE A 140 -16.42 11.46 -7.97
N ASN A 141 -16.62 12.66 -7.39
CA ASN A 141 -17.94 13.22 -7.12
C ASN A 141 -18.43 14.15 -8.24
N GLU A 142 -17.65 14.33 -9.30
CA GLU A 142 -18.06 15.14 -10.46
C GLU A 142 -19.28 14.51 -11.13
N ARG A 143 -20.22 15.35 -11.57
CA ARG A 143 -21.44 14.87 -12.20
C ARG A 143 -21.11 14.15 -13.51
N GLY A 144 -21.60 12.92 -13.67
CA GLY A 144 -21.36 12.10 -14.85
C GLY A 144 -20.01 11.36 -14.84
N PHE A 145 -19.24 11.43 -13.74
CA PHE A 145 -17.99 10.67 -13.61
C PHE A 145 -18.19 9.17 -13.79
N ILE A 146 -19.25 8.60 -13.20
CA ILE A 146 -19.56 7.16 -13.32
C ILE A 146 -19.90 6.78 -14.76
N ASP A 147 -20.72 7.60 -15.44
CA ASP A 147 -21.07 7.38 -16.85
C ASP A 147 -19.82 7.43 -17.74
N TYR A 148 -18.98 8.44 -17.54
CA TYR A 148 -17.70 8.55 -18.21
C TYR A 148 -16.81 7.33 -17.93
N PHE A 149 -16.68 6.92 -16.67
CA PHE A 149 -15.85 5.78 -16.28
C PHE A 149 -16.31 4.48 -16.93
N HIS A 150 -17.62 4.23 -17.00
CA HIS A 150 -18.17 3.06 -17.69
C HIS A 150 -17.99 3.11 -19.21
N GLN A 151 -18.09 4.30 -19.83
CA GLN A 151 -17.92 4.43 -21.28
C GLN A 151 -16.45 4.46 -21.72
N ALA A 152 -15.56 4.99 -20.88
CA ALA A 152 -14.14 5.15 -21.18
C ALA A 152 -13.28 3.94 -20.78
N SER A 153 -13.86 2.97 -20.05
CA SER A 153 -13.14 1.78 -19.60
C SER A 153 -13.95 0.51 -19.83
N PRO A 154 -13.29 -0.65 -20.05
CA PRO A 154 -14.00 -1.91 -20.30
C PRO A 154 -14.49 -2.56 -18.99
N VAL A 155 -14.83 -1.78 -17.96
CA VAL A 155 -15.10 -2.30 -16.61
C VAL A 155 -16.32 -3.22 -16.58
N GLU A 156 -17.35 -2.89 -17.35
CA GLU A 156 -18.57 -3.70 -17.48
C GLU A 156 -18.30 -4.96 -18.32
N GLU A 157 -17.55 -4.86 -19.41
CA GLU A 157 -17.15 -6.01 -20.23
C GLU A 157 -16.29 -7.00 -19.43
N LEU A 158 -15.32 -6.49 -18.67
CA LEU A 158 -14.48 -7.29 -17.77
C LEU A 158 -15.32 -8.05 -16.72
N SER A 159 -16.46 -7.49 -16.32
CA SER A 159 -17.39 -8.09 -15.37
C SER A 159 -18.10 -9.32 -15.97
N HIS A 160 -18.32 -9.32 -17.29
CA HIS A 160 -18.92 -10.43 -18.02
C HIS A 160 -17.92 -11.54 -18.37
N LEU A 161 -16.64 -11.21 -18.43
CA LEU A 161 -15.59 -12.20 -18.64
C LEU A 161 -15.39 -13.05 -17.38
N LYS A 162 -15.36 -14.37 -17.54
CA LYS A 162 -15.09 -15.33 -16.45
C LYS A 162 -13.59 -15.37 -16.08
N LEU A 163 -12.97 -14.19 -15.89
CA LEU A 163 -11.55 -14.05 -15.55
C LEU A 163 -11.28 -14.23 -14.06
N GLY A 164 -12.25 -13.84 -13.21
CA GLY A 164 -12.15 -13.94 -11.76
C GLY A 164 -13.15 -14.95 -11.18
N SER A 165 -12.79 -15.55 -10.05
CA SER A 165 -13.69 -16.44 -9.28
C SER A 165 -14.67 -15.68 -8.36
N ARG A 166 -14.49 -14.35 -8.22
CA ARG A 166 -15.31 -13.50 -7.35
C ARG A 166 -16.24 -12.62 -8.19
N PRO A 167 -17.45 -12.31 -7.68
CA PRO A 167 -18.34 -11.38 -8.35
C PRO A 167 -17.73 -9.96 -8.39
N PRO A 168 -17.95 -9.21 -9.48
CA PRO A 168 -17.35 -7.89 -9.70
C PRO A 168 -17.88 -6.80 -8.76
N ARG A 169 -19.12 -6.94 -8.27
CA ARG A 169 -19.73 -6.06 -7.26
C ARG A 169 -20.10 -6.87 -6.01
N ARG A 170 -19.91 -6.29 -4.82
CA ARG A 170 -20.43 -6.86 -3.58
C ARG A 170 -21.94 -6.59 -3.53
N PHE A 171 -22.76 -7.60 -3.24
CA PHE A 171 -24.21 -7.45 -3.07
C PHE A 171 -24.50 -6.32 -2.06
N GLY A 172 -25.21 -5.27 -2.50
CA GLY A 172 -25.67 -4.17 -1.64
C GLY A 172 -25.24 -2.75 -2.03
N ALA A 173 -24.28 -2.57 -2.95
CA ALA A 173 -24.00 -1.26 -3.53
C ALA A 173 -24.94 -1.04 -4.73
N ARG A 174 -26.04 -0.29 -4.53
CA ARG A 174 -26.86 0.26 -5.62
C ARG A 174 -26.22 1.53 -6.15
N ASP A 175 -26.50 1.80 -7.42
CA ASP A 175 -25.92 2.84 -8.29
C ASP A 175 -25.88 4.24 -7.67
#